data_AF-A0A7V6CBG4-F1
#
_entry.id   AF-A0A7V6CBG4-F1
#
_cell.length_a   1.000
_cell.length_b   1.000
_cell.length_c   1.000
_cell.angle_alpha   90.00
_cell.angle_beta   90.00
_cell.angle_gamma   90.00
#
_symmetry.space_group_name_H-M   'P 1'
#
loop_
_entity.id
_entity.type
_entity.pdbx_description
1 polymer ?
#
loop_
_entity_poly.entity_id
_entity_poly.type
_entity_poly.pdbx_seq_one_letter_code
_entity_poly.pdbx_strand_id
1 'polypeptide(L)'
;MTSLRERIAGERRRLREVRQKLTAAVNQKSSGNPDWIPFYIAAADYVEASMGRMHAQDVKMGDMIREKVETMDDNVVKALGELDERLSENDKRLKRVLAARDRLRNGDTDAIGEFEAAAKDFTDYVIANMGHHGATTELAGRLFSAEDWEYMAGVTDEDMAREVALFERVTETTPADLDLSEVEAA
;
A
#
# COMPACT_ATOMS: atom_id res chain seq x y z
N MET A 1 -22.60 13.25 -8.46
CA MET A 1 -21.77 12.03 -8.65
C MET A 1 -20.35 12.48 -8.85
N THR A 2 -19.42 12.06 -8.00
CA THR A 2 -17.98 12.31 -8.14
C THR A 2 -17.44 11.46 -9.28
N SER A 3 -16.58 12.04 -10.12
CA SER A 3 -15.92 11.32 -11.22
C SER A 3 -14.94 10.26 -10.69
N LEU A 4 -14.61 9.26 -11.52
CA LEU A 4 -13.59 8.24 -11.21
C LEU A 4 -12.26 8.90 -10.81
N ARG A 5 -11.89 9.98 -11.49
CA ARG A 5 -10.66 10.75 -11.21
C ARG A 5 -10.68 11.37 -9.82
N GLU A 6 -11.80 11.93 -9.39
CA GLU A 6 -11.94 12.50 -8.05
C GLU A 6 -11.94 11.43 -6.96
N ARG A 7 -12.55 10.27 -7.23
CA ARG A 7 -12.52 9.12 -6.32
C ARG A 7 -11.11 8.61 -6.09
N ILE A 8 -10.36 8.37 -7.16
CA ILE A 8 -8.96 7.93 -7.12
C ILE A 8 -8.08 8.99 -6.42
N ALA A 9 -8.30 10.28 -6.69
CA ALA A 9 -7.57 11.35 -6.01
C ALA A 9 -7.89 11.41 -4.50
N GLY A 10 -9.12 11.10 -4.10
CA GLY A 10 -9.51 10.95 -2.70
C GLY A 10 -8.77 9.79 -2.01
N GLU A 11 -8.79 8.61 -2.63
CA GLU A 11 -8.09 7.42 -2.13
C GLU A 11 -6.59 7.66 -1.99
N ARG A 12 -5.94 8.24 -3.00
CA ARG A 12 -4.50 8.56 -2.95
C ARG A 12 -4.13 9.49 -1.79
N ARG A 13 -5.00 10.46 -1.46
CA ARG A 13 -4.80 11.35 -0.32
C ARG A 13 -4.89 10.59 1.00
N ARG A 14 -5.91 9.75 1.17
CA ARG A 14 -6.08 8.91 2.37
C ARG A 14 -4.94 7.92 2.55
N LEU A 15 -4.51 7.26 1.46
CA LEU A 15 -3.36 6.36 1.48
C LEU A 15 -2.09 7.08 1.93
N ARG A 16 -1.85 8.29 1.40
CA ARG A 16 -0.72 9.11 1.85
C ARG A 16 -0.80 9.39 3.35
N GLU A 17 -1.96 9.81 3.85
CA GLU A 17 -2.15 10.13 5.26
C GLU A 17 -1.94 8.92 6.17
N VAL A 18 -2.54 7.77 5.85
CA VAL A 18 -2.34 6.53 6.63
C VAL A 18 -0.88 6.10 6.62
N ARG A 19 -0.20 6.20 5.47
CA ARG A 19 1.23 5.90 5.37
C ARG A 19 2.06 6.85 6.25
N GLN A 20 1.75 8.15 6.25
CA GLN A 20 2.45 9.12 7.10
C GLN A 20 2.26 8.80 8.58
N LYS A 21 1.03 8.52 9.02
CA LYS A 21 0.72 8.11 10.40
C LYS A 21 1.46 6.83 10.78
N LEU A 22 1.45 5.82 9.92
CA LEU A 22 2.14 4.55 10.19
C LEU A 22 3.66 4.74 10.27
N THR A 23 4.27 5.50 9.34
CA THR A 23 5.70 5.82 9.37
C THR A 23 6.09 6.58 10.63
N ALA A 24 5.31 7.59 11.04
CA ALA A 24 5.52 8.30 12.30
C ALA A 24 5.46 7.33 13.48
N ALA A 25 4.42 6.49 13.54
CA ALA A 25 4.19 5.60 14.65
C ALA A 25 5.30 4.54 14.84
N VAL A 26 5.85 4.01 13.76
CA VAL A 26 6.95 3.01 13.83
C VAL A 26 8.32 3.64 14.10
N ASN A 27 8.47 4.94 13.83
CA ASN A 27 9.67 5.71 14.20
C ASN A 27 9.62 6.13 15.67
N GLN A 28 8.48 6.69 16.11
CA GLN A 28 8.25 7.07 17.51
C GLN A 28 8.24 5.86 18.44
N LYS A 29 7.61 4.76 17.99
CA LYS A 29 7.29 3.56 18.77
C LYS A 29 6.38 3.83 19.97
N SER A 30 5.57 2.84 20.31
CA SER A 30 4.69 2.87 21.47
C SER A 30 5.41 2.63 22.80
N SER A 31 6.69 2.22 22.76
CA SER A 31 7.42 1.68 23.92
C SER A 31 6.68 0.52 24.61
N GLY A 32 5.91 -0.27 23.85
CA GLY A 32 5.11 -1.38 24.37
C GLY A 32 3.75 -0.98 24.95
N ASN A 33 3.30 0.27 24.74
CA ASN A 33 2.00 0.71 25.23
C ASN A 33 0.84 -0.01 24.50
N PRO A 34 0.01 -0.82 25.19
CA PRO A 34 -1.09 -1.54 24.57
C PRO A 34 -2.20 -0.64 24.01
N ASP A 35 -2.30 0.63 24.43
CA ASP A 35 -3.30 1.58 23.91
C ASP A 35 -3.08 1.89 22.41
N TRP A 36 -1.89 1.58 21.87
CA TRP A 36 -1.56 1.74 20.45
C TRP A 36 -2.01 0.55 19.59
N ILE A 37 -2.38 -0.58 20.19
CA ILE A 37 -2.78 -1.80 19.45
C ILE A 37 -3.97 -1.54 18.50
N PRO A 38 -5.05 -0.84 18.90
CA PRO A 38 -6.16 -0.56 17.98
C PRO A 38 -5.72 0.18 16.72
N PHE A 39 -4.80 1.14 16.86
CA PHE A 39 -4.22 1.88 15.74
C PHE A 39 -3.42 0.96 14.82
N TYR A 40 -2.51 0.15 15.37
CA TYR A 40 -1.69 -0.77 14.59
C TYR A 40 -2.54 -1.75 13.78
N ILE A 41 -3.59 -2.30 14.40
CA ILE A 41 -4.52 -3.18 13.69
C ILE A 41 -5.25 -2.43 12.58
N ALA A 42 -5.79 -1.25 12.85
CA ALA A 42 -6.52 -0.45 11.87
C ALA A 42 -5.62 -0.05 10.67
N ALA A 43 -4.39 0.40 10.96
CA ALA A 43 -3.42 0.79 9.93
C ALA A 43 -3.03 -0.40 9.05
N ALA A 44 -2.79 -1.57 9.64
CA ALA A 44 -2.47 -2.78 8.89
C ALA A 44 -3.66 -3.27 8.05
N ASP A 45 -4.90 -3.20 8.55
CA ASP A 45 -6.10 -3.53 7.78
C ASP A 45 -6.29 -2.59 6.57
N TYR A 46 -6.01 -1.29 6.75
CA TYR A 46 -6.03 -0.32 5.64
C TYR A 46 -4.95 -0.62 4.61
N VAL A 47 -3.71 -0.88 5.06
CA VAL A 47 -2.58 -1.21 4.20
C VAL A 47 -2.84 -2.51 3.43
N GLU A 48 -3.41 -3.54 4.07
CA GLU A 48 -3.79 -4.79 3.39
C GLU A 48 -4.75 -4.52 2.23
N ALA A 49 -5.82 -3.76 2.47
CA ALA A 49 -6.82 -3.46 1.44
C ALA A 49 -6.24 -2.61 0.29
N SER A 50 -5.48 -1.56 0.61
CA SER A 50 -4.91 -0.65 -0.39
C SER A 50 -3.78 -1.30 -1.19
N MET A 51 -2.83 -1.98 -0.52
CA MET A 51 -1.73 -2.66 -1.19
C MET A 51 -2.20 -3.91 -1.95
N GLY A 52 -3.19 -4.64 -1.44
CA GLY A 52 -3.77 -5.78 -2.16
C GLY A 52 -4.35 -5.37 -3.52
N ARG A 53 -5.06 -4.24 -3.57
CA ARG A 53 -5.58 -3.69 -4.83
C ARG A 53 -4.47 -3.24 -5.76
N MET A 54 -3.52 -2.45 -5.26
CA MET A 54 -2.40 -1.96 -6.07
C MET A 54 -1.56 -3.12 -6.62
N HIS A 55 -1.32 -4.16 -5.82
CA HIS A 55 -0.64 -5.37 -6.28
C HIS A 55 -1.42 -6.07 -7.40
N ALA A 56 -2.74 -6.25 -7.25
CA ALA A 56 -3.58 -6.83 -8.30
C ALA A 56 -3.58 -5.98 -9.59
N GLN A 57 -3.58 -4.65 -9.47
CA GLN A 57 -3.46 -3.72 -10.60
C GLN A 57 -2.12 -3.85 -11.31
N ASP A 58 -1.01 -3.90 -10.57
CA ASP A 58 0.34 -4.04 -11.11
C ASP A 58 0.55 -5.41 -11.77
N VAL A 59 0.04 -6.51 -11.19
CA VAL A 59 0.03 -7.84 -11.83
C VAL A 59 -0.74 -7.80 -13.15
N LYS A 60 -1.98 -7.27 -13.12
CA LYS A 60 -2.80 -7.13 -14.32
C LYS A 60 -2.11 -6.27 -15.39
N MET A 61 -1.45 -5.18 -15.00
CA MET A 61 -0.68 -4.35 -15.92
C MET A 61 0.45 -5.14 -16.58
N GLY A 62 1.22 -5.92 -15.81
CA GLY A 62 2.28 -6.76 -16.33
C GLY A 62 1.77 -7.77 -17.36
N ASP A 63 0.64 -8.43 -17.06
CA ASP A 63 0.02 -9.41 -17.96
C ASP A 63 -0.49 -8.76 -19.25
N MET A 64 -1.16 -7.61 -19.14
CA MET A 64 -1.63 -6.85 -20.31
C MET A 64 -0.47 -6.35 -21.19
N ILE A 65 0.67 -5.96 -20.60
CA ILE A 65 1.88 -5.61 -21.37
C ILE A 65 2.40 -6.83 -22.12
N ARG A 66 2.48 -8.00 -21.47
CA ARG A 66 2.92 -9.26 -22.09
C ARG A 66 2.03 -9.65 -23.28
N GLU A 67 0.73 -9.40 -23.20
CA GLU A 67 -0.23 -9.68 -24.27
C GLU A 67 -0.15 -8.70 -25.44
N LYS A 68 0.10 -7.41 -25.16
CA LYS A 68 0.01 -6.33 -26.17
C LYS A 68 1.34 -6.01 -26.84
N VAL A 69 2.46 -6.44 -26.27
CA VAL A 69 3.77 -6.17 -26.88
C VAL A 69 3.97 -7.05 -28.12
N GLU A 70 4.38 -6.45 -29.24
CA GLU A 70 4.66 -7.18 -30.47
C GLU A 70 5.95 -8.01 -30.37
N THR A 71 6.92 -7.56 -29.58
CA THR A 71 8.22 -8.22 -29.39
C THR A 71 8.69 -8.09 -27.95
N MET A 72 9.03 -9.22 -27.34
CA MET A 72 9.61 -9.30 -26.01
C MET A 72 11.13 -9.03 -26.08
N ASP A 73 11.51 -7.76 -26.25
CA ASP A 73 12.91 -7.35 -26.26
C ASP A 73 13.51 -7.26 -24.85
N ASP A 74 14.84 -7.11 -24.76
CA ASP A 74 15.57 -7.07 -23.49
C ASP A 74 15.08 -5.97 -22.53
N ASN A 75 14.59 -4.84 -23.05
CA ASN A 75 14.07 -3.75 -22.21
C ASN A 75 12.72 -4.13 -21.61
N VAL A 76 11.84 -4.77 -22.38
CA VAL A 76 10.54 -5.24 -21.91
C VAL A 76 10.73 -6.35 -20.87
N VAL A 77 11.62 -7.32 -21.14
CA VAL A 77 11.98 -8.39 -20.21
C VAL A 77 12.48 -7.81 -18.89
N LYS A 78 13.41 -6.84 -18.96
CA LYS A 78 13.95 -6.18 -17.78
C LYS A 78 12.87 -5.45 -16.98
N ALA A 79 12.03 -4.64 -17.64
CA ALA A 79 10.99 -3.87 -16.97
C ALA A 79 9.97 -4.77 -16.26
N LEU A 80 9.55 -5.87 -16.89
CA LEU A 80 8.63 -6.84 -16.28
C LEU A 80 9.30 -7.63 -15.15
N GLY A 81 10.58 -7.98 -15.28
CA GLY A 81 11.34 -8.62 -14.21
C GLY A 81 11.47 -7.75 -12.96
N GLU A 82 11.77 -6.46 -13.13
CA GLU A 82 11.83 -5.48 -12.03
C GLU A 82 10.46 -5.29 -11.36
N LEU A 83 9.37 -5.30 -12.14
CA LEU A 83 8.00 -5.28 -11.61
C LEU A 83 7.72 -6.51 -10.75
N ASP A 84 7.99 -7.71 -11.28
CA ASP A 84 7.74 -8.98 -10.59
C ASP A 84 8.55 -9.06 -9.28
N GLU A 85 9.82 -8.66 -9.30
CA GLU A 85 10.68 -8.62 -8.11
C GLU A 85 10.13 -7.67 -7.05
N ARG A 86 9.77 -6.44 -7.44
CA ARG A 86 9.20 -5.44 -6.53
C ARG A 86 7.90 -5.94 -5.89
N LEU A 87 7.01 -6.53 -6.69
CA LEU A 87 5.74 -7.06 -6.21
C LEU A 87 5.93 -8.20 -5.20
N SER A 88 6.85 -9.12 -5.49
CA SER A 88 7.20 -10.23 -4.62
C SER A 88 7.80 -9.75 -3.29
N GLU A 89 8.73 -8.81 -3.33
CA GLU A 89 9.38 -8.26 -2.14
C GLU A 89 8.45 -7.43 -1.27
N ASN A 90 7.51 -6.69 -1.88
CA ASN A 90 6.46 -5.98 -1.17
C ASN A 90 5.49 -6.95 -0.47
N ASP A 91 5.03 -8.01 -1.17
CA ASP A 91 4.12 -9.01 -0.62
C ASP A 91 4.74 -9.77 0.57
N LYS A 92 6.02 -10.15 0.49
CA LYS A 92 6.74 -10.80 1.61
C LYS A 92 6.76 -9.92 2.86
N ARG A 93 7.00 -8.62 2.71
CA ARG A 93 7.03 -7.67 3.83
C ARG A 93 5.63 -7.44 4.40
N LEU A 94 4.64 -7.24 3.53
CA LEU A 94 3.25 -7.10 3.95
C LEU A 94 2.80 -8.31 4.78
N LYS A 95 3.10 -9.55 4.34
CA LYS A 95 2.78 -10.77 5.09
C LYS A 95 3.34 -10.79 6.51
N ARG A 96 4.53 -10.22 6.74
CA ARG A 96 5.10 -10.09 8.09
C ARG A 96 4.31 -9.12 8.96
N VAL A 97 3.90 -7.98 8.39
CA VAL A 97 3.04 -7.00 9.07
C VAL A 97 1.71 -7.65 9.45
N LEU A 98 1.08 -8.39 8.53
CA LEU A 98 -0.20 -9.05 8.76
C LEU A 98 -0.10 -10.17 9.80
N ALA A 99 0.98 -10.94 9.80
CA ALA A 99 1.21 -11.96 10.82
C ALA A 99 1.34 -11.34 12.23
N ALA A 100 2.09 -10.24 12.37
CA ALA A 100 2.21 -9.53 13.64
C ALA A 100 0.87 -8.88 14.06
N ARG A 101 0.12 -8.30 13.12
CA ARG A 101 -1.24 -7.78 13.34
C ARG A 101 -2.15 -8.86 13.89
N ASP A 102 -2.13 -10.06 13.32
CA ASP A 102 -3.03 -11.14 13.73
C ASP A 102 -2.69 -11.64 15.13
N ARG A 103 -1.41 -11.60 15.55
CA ARG A 103 -1.02 -11.83 16.95
C ARG A 103 -1.60 -10.76 17.88
N LEU A 104 -1.44 -9.48 17.54
CA LEU A 104 -2.02 -8.37 18.31
C LEU A 104 -3.56 -8.50 18.44
N ARG A 105 -4.23 -8.86 17.34
CA ARG A 105 -5.69 -9.10 17.32
C ARG A 105 -6.12 -10.24 18.23
N ASN A 106 -5.26 -11.24 18.42
CA ASN A 106 -5.48 -12.36 19.34
C ASN A 106 -5.09 -12.03 20.80
N GLY A 107 -4.75 -10.78 21.11
CA GLY A 107 -4.45 -10.31 22.47
C GLY A 107 -3.01 -10.52 22.90
N ASP A 108 -2.11 -10.90 21.99
CA ASP A 108 -0.68 -11.02 22.27
C ASP A 108 -0.02 -9.63 22.26
N THR A 109 0.02 -8.98 23.43
CA THR A 109 0.61 -7.65 23.58
C THR A 109 2.13 -7.66 23.40
N ASP A 110 2.79 -8.80 23.57
CA ASP A 110 4.24 -8.91 23.38
C ASP A 110 4.62 -8.79 21.88
N ALA A 111 3.64 -8.97 20.98
CA ALA A 111 3.84 -8.78 19.54
C ALA A 111 3.93 -7.32 19.09
N ILE A 112 3.78 -6.33 19.98
CA ILE A 112 3.89 -4.89 19.63
C ILE A 112 5.24 -4.60 18.96
N GLY A 113 6.35 -5.03 19.58
CA GLY A 113 7.68 -4.77 19.03
C GLY A 113 7.92 -5.47 17.69
N GLU A 114 7.33 -6.65 17.49
CA GLU A 114 7.39 -7.35 16.20
C GLU A 114 6.59 -6.62 15.12
N PHE A 115 5.41 -6.11 15.46
CA PHE A 115 4.59 -5.31 14.56
C PHE A 115 5.34 -4.05 14.14
N GLU A 116 5.87 -3.28 15.10
CA GLU A 116 6.62 -2.05 14.82
C GLU A 116 7.82 -2.31 13.91
N ALA A 117 8.58 -3.39 14.17
CA ALA A 117 9.72 -3.77 13.34
C ALA A 117 9.31 -4.18 11.92
N ALA A 118 8.26 -5.01 11.78
CA ALA A 118 7.77 -5.44 10.47
C ALA A 118 7.18 -4.27 9.67
N ALA A 119 6.41 -3.40 10.32
CA ALA A 119 5.81 -2.23 9.68
C ALA A 119 6.88 -1.18 9.30
N LYS A 120 7.97 -1.07 10.07
CA LYS A 120 9.13 -0.27 9.69
C LYS A 120 9.83 -0.80 8.43
N ASP A 121 10.20 -2.08 8.40
CA ASP A 121 10.82 -2.70 7.19
C ASP A 121 9.92 -2.54 5.96
N PHE A 122 8.61 -2.72 6.13
CA PHE A 122 7.64 -2.49 5.07
C PHE A 122 7.59 -1.02 4.60
N THR A 123 7.42 -0.05 5.51
CA THR A 123 7.30 1.37 5.13
C THR A 123 8.59 1.91 4.51
N ASP A 124 9.76 1.54 5.04
CA ASP A 124 11.07 1.90 4.49
C ASP A 124 11.23 1.33 3.06
N TYR A 125 10.82 0.08 2.83
CA TYR A 125 10.83 -0.53 1.50
C TYR A 125 9.92 0.20 0.52
N VAL A 126 8.68 0.54 0.93
CA VAL A 126 7.73 1.27 0.08
C VAL A 126 8.29 2.64 -0.32
N ILE A 127 8.86 3.38 0.63
CA ILE A 127 9.47 4.70 0.35
C ILE A 127 10.61 4.57 -0.66
N ALA A 128 11.49 3.58 -0.50
CA ALA A 128 12.64 3.41 -1.37
C ALA A 128 12.29 2.87 -2.77
N ASN A 129 11.28 2.00 -2.90
CA ASN A 129 11.09 1.18 -4.10
C ASN A 129 9.80 1.45 -4.86
N MET A 130 8.77 2.03 -4.22
CA MET A 130 7.46 2.22 -4.85
C MET A 130 7.25 3.61 -5.47
N GLY A 131 8.27 4.47 -5.48
CA GLY A 131 8.27 5.71 -6.28
C GLY A 131 8.67 5.49 -7.75
N HIS A 132 9.35 4.39 -8.07
CA HIS A 132 9.95 4.13 -9.38
C HIS A 132 9.09 3.16 -10.21
N HIS A 133 8.03 3.67 -10.83
CA HIS A 133 7.21 2.91 -11.81
C HIS A 133 7.57 3.23 -13.27
N GLY A 134 8.72 3.87 -13.53
CA GLY A 134 9.04 4.49 -14.82
C GLY A 134 8.84 3.56 -16.02
N ALA A 135 9.60 2.46 -16.09
CA ALA A 135 9.66 1.64 -17.29
C ALA A 135 8.34 0.91 -17.62
N THR A 136 7.66 0.30 -16.64
CA THR A 136 6.38 -0.39 -16.89
C THR A 136 5.22 0.59 -17.10
N THR A 137 5.22 1.75 -16.43
CA THR A 137 4.21 2.80 -16.69
C THR A 137 4.40 3.42 -18.07
N GLU A 138 5.64 3.61 -18.52
CA GLU A 138 5.94 4.07 -19.87
C GLU A 138 5.54 3.05 -20.94
N LEU A 139 5.74 1.75 -20.68
CA LEU A 139 5.24 0.67 -21.55
C LEU A 139 3.70 0.70 -21.61
N ALA A 140 3.03 0.72 -20.46
CA ALA A 140 1.57 0.81 -20.40
C ALA A 140 1.06 2.07 -21.11
N GLY A 141 1.71 3.22 -20.93
CA GLY A 141 1.34 4.49 -21.58
C GLY A 141 1.42 4.45 -23.11
N ARG A 142 2.27 3.59 -23.68
CA ARG A 142 2.35 3.37 -25.13
C ARG A 142 1.36 2.33 -25.65
N LEU A 143 1.04 1.32 -24.84
CA LEU A 143 0.28 0.14 -25.26
C LEU A 143 -1.23 0.23 -24.94
N PHE A 144 -1.60 0.94 -23.87
CA PHE A 144 -2.94 0.88 -23.32
C PHE A 144 -3.84 1.98 -23.92
N SER A 145 -5.02 1.56 -24.34
CA SER A 145 -6.15 2.45 -24.65
C SER A 145 -6.81 2.99 -23.38
N ALA A 146 -7.76 3.92 -23.51
CA ALA A 146 -8.55 4.39 -22.38
C ALA A 146 -9.34 3.25 -21.70
N GLU A 147 -9.90 2.32 -22.48
CA GLU A 147 -10.63 1.15 -21.97
C GLU A 147 -9.71 0.20 -21.19
N ASP A 148 -8.46 0.03 -21.65
CA ASP A 148 -7.44 -0.75 -20.93
C ASP A 148 -7.15 -0.15 -19.55
N TRP A 149 -7.07 1.19 -19.45
CA TRP A 149 -6.86 1.87 -18.17
C TRP A 149 -8.06 1.73 -17.22
N GLU A 150 -9.29 1.80 -17.74
CA GLU A 150 -10.51 1.59 -16.94
C GLU A 150 -10.59 0.13 -16.45
N TYR A 151 -10.34 -0.83 -17.34
CA TYR A 151 -10.30 -2.26 -17.00
C TYR A 151 -9.19 -2.59 -15.99
N MET A 152 -8.01 -1.97 -16.13
CA MET A 152 -6.90 -2.15 -15.21
C MET A 152 -7.23 -1.58 -13.83
N ALA A 153 -7.75 -0.34 -13.77
CA ALA A 153 -8.09 0.32 -12.52
C ALA A 153 -9.11 -0.50 -11.71
N GLY A 154 -10.16 -1.02 -12.35
CA GLY A 154 -11.06 -2.02 -11.76
C GLY A 154 -11.72 -1.60 -10.43
N VAL A 155 -11.83 -0.31 -10.16
CA VAL A 155 -12.32 0.22 -8.87
C VAL A 155 -13.83 0.08 -8.79
N THR A 156 -14.32 -0.71 -7.82
CA THR A 156 -15.75 -0.85 -7.56
C THR A 156 -16.24 0.14 -6.49
N ASP A 157 -17.55 0.33 -6.38
CA ASP A 157 -18.15 1.12 -5.29
C ASP A 157 -17.96 0.45 -3.92
N GLU A 158 -17.96 -0.88 -3.89
CA GLU A 158 -17.71 -1.67 -2.67
C GLU A 158 -16.27 -1.47 -2.18
N ASP A 159 -15.29 -1.49 -3.08
CA ASP A 159 -13.88 -1.23 -2.75
C ASP A 159 -13.68 0.15 -2.13
N MET A 160 -14.37 1.16 -2.68
CA MET A 160 -14.31 2.53 -2.17
C MET A 160 -14.98 2.65 -0.80
N ALA A 161 -16.15 2.04 -0.62
CA ALA A 161 -16.85 2.06 0.66
C ALA A 161 -16.01 1.38 1.76
N ARG A 162 -15.41 0.23 1.43
CA ARG A 162 -14.50 -0.50 2.33
C ARG A 162 -13.26 0.33 2.66
N GLU A 163 -12.64 0.97 1.67
CA GLU A 163 -11.46 1.81 1.90
C GLU A 163 -11.76 3.01 2.80
N VAL A 164 -12.89 3.69 2.61
CA VAL A 164 -13.31 4.80 3.46
C VAL A 164 -13.54 4.35 4.90
N ALA A 165 -14.25 3.23 5.12
CA ALA A 165 -14.48 2.70 6.46
C ALA A 165 -13.18 2.33 7.18
N LEU A 166 -12.21 1.76 6.45
CA LEU A 166 -10.89 1.46 6.99
C LEU A 166 -10.12 2.75 7.36
N PHE A 167 -10.20 3.78 6.52
CA PHE A 167 -9.58 5.07 6.79
C PHE A 167 -10.16 5.76 8.04
N GLU A 168 -11.48 5.75 8.17
CA GLU A 168 -12.17 6.29 9.34
C GLU A 168 -11.71 5.58 10.60
N ARG A 169 -11.63 4.25 10.58
CA ARG A 169 -11.13 3.46 11.70
C ARG A 169 -9.68 3.79 12.07
N VAL A 170 -8.80 4.01 11.09
CA VAL A 170 -7.43 4.47 11.36
C VAL A 170 -7.45 5.82 12.07
N THR A 171 -8.30 6.73 11.61
CA THR A 171 -8.42 8.09 12.16
C THR A 171 -8.95 8.06 13.60
N GLU A 172 -9.99 7.27 13.87
CA GLU A 172 -10.58 7.10 15.21
C GLU A 172 -9.62 6.45 16.22
N THR A 173 -8.74 5.58 15.73
CA THR A 173 -7.79 4.86 16.60
C THR A 173 -6.43 5.54 16.70
N THR A 174 -6.19 6.62 15.95
CA THR A 174 -4.90 7.33 15.97
C THR A 174 -4.56 7.78 17.40
N PRO A 175 -3.39 7.39 17.96
CA PRO A 175 -2.99 7.80 19.30
C PRO A 175 -2.88 9.33 19.40
N ALA A 176 -3.38 9.91 20.50
CA ALA A 176 -3.37 11.36 20.69
C ALA A 176 -1.96 11.94 20.87
N ASP A 177 -1.01 11.09 21.26
CA ASP A 177 0.41 11.39 21.45
C ASP A 177 1.27 11.06 20.23
N LEU A 178 0.67 10.65 19.10
CA LEU A 178 1.40 10.42 17.85
C LEU A 178 1.91 11.73 17.28
N ASP A 179 3.23 11.86 17.15
CA ASP A 179 3.88 13.02 16.55
C ASP A 179 4.00 12.87 15.03
N LEU A 180 3.33 13.76 14.28
CA LEU A 180 3.36 13.77 12.81
C LEU A 180 4.37 14.78 12.24
N SER A 181 5.03 15.58 13.08
CA SER A 181 5.89 16.68 12.64
C SER A 181 7.12 16.22 11.85
N GLU A 182 7.63 15.02 12.12
CA GLU A 182 8.79 14.46 11.40
C GLU A 182 8.47 14.02 9.96
N VAL A 183 7.21 13.76 9.62
CA VAL A 183 6.81 13.19 8.32
C VAL A 183 6.24 14.25 7.36
N GLU A 184 5.89 15.45 7.85
CA GLU A 184 5.46 16.57 7.00
C GLU A 184 6.63 17.23 6.24
N ALA A 185 7.88 16.98 6.66
CA ALA A 185 9.08 17.56 6.06
C ALA A 185 9.69 16.75 4.89
N ALA A 186 9.10 15.60 4.53
CA ALA A 186 9.55 14.68 3.47
C ALA A 186 8.58 14.62 2.28
#